data_AF-A0A932LP66-F1
#
_entry.id   AF-A0A932LP66-F1
#
_cell.length_a   1.000
_cell.length_b   1.000
_cell.length_c   1.000
_cell.angle_alpha   90.00
_cell.angle_beta   90.00
_cell.angle_gamma   90.00
#
_symmetry.space_group_name_H-M   'P 1'
#
loop_
_entity.id
_entity.type
_entity.pdbx_description
1 polymer ?
#
loop_
_entity_poly.entity_id
_entity_poly.type
_entity_poly.pdbx_seq_one_letter_code
_entity_poly.pdbx_strand_id
1 'polypeptide(L)'
;MTVVRTRFARAVAFLSSGRRRSELARRPAGRGSRRELLGVEALEQRLVLAPITWTGKADHVSWEAADNWDLRRVPASGDDVFIPDIASAPN
;
A
#
# COMPACT_ATOMS: atom_id res chain seq x y z
N MET A 1 33.99 11.93 24.81
CA MET A 1 33.86 11.95 26.28
C MET A 1 32.67 11.06 26.66
N THR A 2 32.99 9.88 27.17
CA THR A 2 32.04 8.82 27.53
C THR A 2 31.52 9.07 28.93
N VAL A 3 30.20 9.01 29.15
CA VAL A 3 29.62 8.96 30.49
C VAL A 3 29.02 7.57 30.73
N VAL A 4 29.37 7.02 31.88
CA VAL A 4 29.26 5.64 32.31
C VAL A 4 28.22 5.55 33.43
N ARG A 5 27.29 4.57 33.29
CA ARG A 5 26.54 3.85 34.35
C ARG A 5 25.60 4.68 35.24
N THR A 6 24.41 4.19 35.62
CA THR A 6 24.26 3.27 36.76
C THR A 6 22.82 2.69 36.81
N ARG A 7 22.71 1.54 37.47
CA ARG A 7 21.66 0.51 37.44
C ARG A 7 20.56 0.65 38.52
N PHE A 8 19.57 -0.27 38.43
CA PHE A 8 18.69 -0.87 39.45
C PHE A 8 17.40 -0.07 39.77
N ALA A 9 16.24 -0.67 40.08
CA ALA A 9 15.96 -1.97 40.69
C ALA A 9 14.63 -2.61 40.25
N ARG A 10 14.57 -3.92 40.47
CA ARG A 10 13.42 -4.83 40.41
C ARG A 10 12.37 -4.49 41.47
N ALA A 11 11.10 -4.76 41.18
CA ALA A 11 10.12 -5.10 42.21
C ALA A 11 9.43 -6.42 41.81
N VAL A 12 9.65 -7.45 42.62
CA VAL A 12 8.95 -8.73 42.57
C VAL A 12 7.97 -8.71 43.73
N ALA A 13 6.67 -8.82 43.45
CA ALA A 13 5.66 -9.08 44.46
C ALA A 13 5.30 -10.57 44.43
N PHE A 14 5.25 -11.16 45.62
CA PHE A 14 5.10 -12.58 45.87
C PHE A 14 3.70 -12.86 46.46
N LEU A 15 3.14 -14.01 46.06
CA LEU A 15 2.12 -14.84 46.70
C LEU A 15 0.78 -14.21 47.13
N SER A 16 -0.32 -14.85 46.69
CA SER A 16 -1.01 -15.78 47.59
C SER A 16 -1.98 -16.70 46.82
N SER A 17 -1.85 -17.97 47.14
CA SER A 17 -2.69 -19.13 46.82
C SER A 17 -4.18 -18.96 47.09
N GLY A 18 -5.03 -19.58 46.27
CA GLY A 18 -6.39 -19.89 46.73
C GLY A 18 -7.39 -20.38 45.69
N ARG A 19 -7.57 -21.71 45.66
CA ARG A 19 -8.80 -22.44 45.30
C ARG A 19 -9.20 -22.50 43.81
N ARG A 20 -8.92 -23.69 43.26
CA ARG A 20 -9.74 -24.35 42.25
C ARG A 20 -11.22 -24.28 42.65
N ARG A 21 -12.04 -23.62 41.85
CA ARG A 21 -13.41 -24.05 41.62
C ARG A 21 -13.49 -24.56 40.21
N SER A 22 -13.49 -25.88 40.13
CA SER A 22 -13.95 -26.66 39.01
C SER A 22 -15.44 -26.36 38.85
N GLU A 23 -15.74 -25.23 38.22
CA GLU A 23 -17.06 -25.03 37.66
C GLU A 23 -16.87 -25.33 36.18
N LEU A 24 -17.26 -26.55 35.80
CA LEU A 24 -17.65 -26.88 34.45
C LEU A 24 -18.83 -25.96 34.10
N ALA A 25 -18.51 -24.68 33.88
CA ALA A 25 -19.38 -23.71 33.27
C ALA A 25 -19.67 -24.30 31.90
N ARG A 26 -20.86 -24.89 31.83
CA ARG A 26 -21.49 -25.50 30.68
C ARG A 26 -21.01 -24.75 29.44
N ARG A 27 -20.08 -25.36 28.71
CA ARG A 27 -19.74 -24.88 27.37
C ARG A 27 -21.06 -24.96 26.61
N PRO A 28 -21.67 -23.85 26.16
CA PRO A 28 -22.67 -24.01 25.15
C PRO A 28 -21.91 -24.66 23.99
N ALA A 29 -22.31 -25.89 23.64
CA ALA A 29 -22.05 -26.44 22.33
C ALA A 29 -22.87 -25.64 21.31
N GLY A 30 -22.75 -24.31 21.34
CA GLY A 30 -22.92 -23.47 20.18
C GLY A 30 -21.74 -23.82 19.31
N ARG A 31 -21.90 -24.90 18.55
CA ARG A 31 -21.35 -25.02 17.20
C ARG A 31 -21.99 -23.85 16.45
N GLY A 32 -21.53 -22.64 16.78
CA GLY A 32 -21.88 -21.41 16.13
C GLY A 32 -21.61 -21.73 14.70
N SER A 33 -22.69 -21.72 13.93
CA SER A 33 -22.70 -21.86 12.49
C SER A 33 -21.36 -21.34 12.00
N ARG A 34 -20.52 -22.27 11.52
CA ARG A 34 -19.43 -21.93 10.63
C ARG A 34 -20.17 -21.31 9.46
N ARG A 35 -20.57 -20.03 9.60
CA ARG A 35 -20.55 -19.10 8.50
C ARG A 35 -19.17 -19.35 7.97
N GLU A 36 -19.10 -20.20 6.96
CA GLU A 36 -17.95 -20.30 6.10
C GLU A 36 -17.71 -18.85 5.74
N LEU A 37 -16.77 -18.24 6.47
CA LEU A 37 -16.38 -16.87 6.27
C LEU A 37 -15.82 -16.95 4.87
N LEU A 38 -16.63 -16.53 3.89
CA LEU A 38 -16.18 -16.30 2.54
C LEU A 38 -15.08 -15.26 2.67
N GLY A 39 -13.87 -15.74 2.85
CA GLY A 39 -12.68 -14.93 2.96
C GLY A 39 -12.36 -14.48 1.56
N VAL A 40 -12.57 -13.19 1.30
CA VAL A 40 -12.02 -12.56 0.10
C VAL A 40 -10.61 -12.13 0.45
N GLU A 41 -9.66 -12.47 -0.41
CA GLU A 41 -8.28 -12.02 -0.29
C GLU A 41 -8.23 -10.48 -0.41
N ALA A 42 -7.30 -9.85 0.30
CA ALA A 42 -7.10 -8.41 0.16
C ALA A 42 -6.63 -8.10 -1.26
N LEU A 43 -7.33 -7.22 -1.96
CA LEU A 43 -6.91 -6.76 -3.28
C LEU A 43 -5.54 -6.09 -3.18
N GLU A 44 -4.63 -6.48 -4.07
CA GLU A 44 -3.34 -5.81 -4.19
C GLU A 44 -3.52 -4.34 -4.57
N GLN A 45 -2.67 -3.47 -4.00
CA GLN A 45 -2.62 -2.07 -4.40
C GLN A 45 -1.97 -1.97 -5.79
N ARG A 46 -2.79 -1.71 -6.82
CA ARG A 46 -2.28 -1.37 -8.15
C ARG A 46 -1.90 0.11 -8.18
N LEU A 47 -0.60 0.40 -8.11
CA LEU A 47 -0.08 1.71 -8.53
C LEU A 47 -0.06 1.71 -10.06
N VAL A 48 -0.95 2.51 -10.65
CA VAL A 48 -0.97 2.73 -12.11
C VAL A 48 -0.17 4.00 -12.39
N LEU A 49 0.74 3.91 -13.35
CA LEU A 49 1.48 5.06 -13.85
C LEU A 49 0.52 6.09 -14.46
N ALA A 50 0.85 7.38 -14.36
CA ALA A 50 0.00 8.43 -14.92
C ALA A 50 0.17 8.49 -16.45
N PRO A 51 -0.88 8.29 -17.26
CA PRO A 51 -0.74 8.35 -18.70
C PRO A 51 -0.40 9.77 -19.16
N ILE A 52 0.53 9.89 -20.09
CA ILE A 52 0.88 11.12 -20.80
C ILE A 52 0.98 10.84 -22.30
N THR A 53 0.28 11.64 -23.10
CA THR A 53 0.07 11.34 -24.52
C THR A 53 0.84 12.29 -25.42
N TRP A 54 1.60 11.73 -26.36
CA TRP A 54 2.20 12.50 -27.45
C TRP A 54 1.11 13.05 -28.37
N THR A 55 1.09 14.37 -28.53
CA THR A 55 0.16 15.07 -29.44
C THR A 55 0.86 15.59 -30.69
N GLY A 56 2.18 15.78 -30.62
CA GLY A 56 2.98 16.38 -31.70
C GLY A 56 2.60 17.82 -32.05
N LYS A 57 1.84 18.54 -31.22
CA LYS A 57 1.27 19.87 -31.59
C LYS A 57 2.27 21.03 -31.64
N ALA A 58 3.49 20.86 -31.14
CA ALA A 58 4.50 21.90 -31.18
C ALA A 58 5.29 21.82 -32.50
N ASP A 59 6.38 21.08 -32.52
CA ASP A 59 7.28 20.96 -33.66
C ASP A 59 7.26 19.56 -34.30
N HIS A 60 6.38 18.68 -33.84
CA HIS A 60 6.24 17.29 -34.27
C HIS A 60 7.45 16.37 -34.05
N VAL A 61 8.55 16.85 -33.46
CA VAL A 61 9.82 16.11 -33.45
C VAL A 61 10.48 16.10 -32.06
N SER A 62 10.40 17.18 -31.29
CA SER A 62 11.17 17.31 -30.05
C SER A 62 10.48 16.66 -28.85
N TRP A 63 11.10 15.64 -28.28
CA TRP A 63 10.63 15.00 -27.04
C TRP A 63 10.53 15.96 -25.86
N GLU A 64 11.49 16.88 -25.74
CA GLU A 64 11.63 17.82 -24.63
C GLU A 64 10.69 19.04 -24.73
N ALA A 65 9.99 19.21 -25.85
CA ALA A 65 9.03 20.29 -26.00
C ALA A 65 7.74 19.94 -25.27
N ALA A 66 7.49 20.61 -24.14
CA ALA A 66 6.30 20.39 -23.30
C ALA A 66 4.98 20.47 -24.09
N ASP A 67 4.91 21.35 -25.10
CA ASP A 67 3.73 21.54 -25.94
C ASP A 67 3.46 20.37 -26.90
N ASN A 68 4.39 19.43 -27.07
CA ASN A 68 4.12 18.16 -27.75
C ASN A 68 3.32 17.17 -26.89
N TRP A 69 3.13 17.44 -25.59
CA TRP A 69 2.43 16.57 -24.66
C TRP A 69 1.07 17.15 -24.25
N ASP A 70 0.07 16.30 -24.07
CA ASP A 70 -1.29 16.69 -23.68
C ASP A 70 -1.35 17.42 -22.33
N LEU A 71 -0.48 17.05 -21.39
CA LEU A 71 -0.35 17.67 -20.07
C LEU A 71 0.52 18.94 -20.05
N ARG A 72 1.05 19.40 -21.19
CA ARG A 72 1.97 20.55 -21.30
C ARG A 72 3.18 20.46 -20.37
N ARG A 73 3.73 19.25 -20.22
CA ARG A 73 4.98 18.97 -19.52
C ARG A 73 5.66 17.76 -20.16
N VAL A 74 6.96 17.63 -19.97
CA VAL A 74 7.71 16.44 -20.38
C VAL A 74 7.36 15.27 -19.44
N PRO A 75 7.33 14.01 -19.94
CA PRO A 75 7.17 12.83 -19.11
C PRO A 75 8.21 12.78 -17.99
N ALA A 76 7.78 12.35 -16.81
CA ALA A 76 8.58 12.20 -15.61
C ALA A 76 8.53 10.74 -15.13
N SER A 77 9.38 10.42 -14.16
CA SER A 77 9.31 9.11 -13.50
C SER A 77 7.93 8.91 -12.88
N GLY A 78 7.28 7.80 -13.21
CA GLY A 78 5.91 7.52 -12.77
C GLY A 78 4.85 7.74 -13.84
N ASP A 79 5.23 8.26 -15.01
CA ASP A 79 4.33 8.38 -16.15
C ASP A 79 4.39 7.16 -17.08
N ASP A 80 3.27 6.89 -17.74
CA ASP A 80 3.15 5.94 -18.85
C ASP A 80 3.00 6.71 -20.17
N VAL A 81 3.94 6.51 -21.09
CA VAL A 81 3.99 7.29 -22.33
C VAL A 81 3.16 6.60 -23.40
N PHE A 82 2.13 7.29 -23.88
CA PHE A 82 1.30 6.84 -24.99
C PHE A 82 1.59 7.64 -26.26
N ILE A 83 2.04 6.95 -27.32
CA ILE A 83 2.25 7.55 -28.65
C ILE A 83 1.20 6.97 -29.58
N PRO A 84 0.12 7.72 -29.90
CA PRO A 84 -0.87 7.27 -30.84
C PRO A 84 -0.29 7.16 -32.25
N ASP A 85 -0.86 6.25 -33.05
CA ASP A 85 -0.64 6.25 -34.49
C ASP A 85 -1.25 7.51 -35.09
N ILE A 86 -0.45 8.57 -35.11
CA ILE A 86 -0.79 9.81 -35.77
C ILE A 86 -0.36 9.66 -37.23
N ALA A 87 -1.34 9.46 -38.10
CA ALA A 87 -1.10 9.51 -39.53
C ALA A 87 -0.36 10.82 -39.83
N SER A 88 0.86 10.73 -40.35
CA SER A 88 1.56 11.88 -40.92
C SER A 88 0.66 12.41 -42.04
N ALA A 89 0.03 13.56 -41.82
CA ALA A 89 -0.78 14.21 -42.83
C ALA A 89 0.07 14.33 -44.10
N PRO A 90 -0.44 13.93 -45.28
CA PRO A 90 0.32 14.05 -46.51
C PRO A 90 0.65 15.54 -46.75
N ASN A 91 1.91 15.80 -47.05
CA ASN A 91 2.48 17.12 -47.32
C ASN A 91 1.82 17.81 -48.52
#